data_AF-A0A0R2FS67-F1
#
_entry.id   AF-A0A0R2FS67-F1
#
_cell.length_a   1.000
_cell.length_b   1.000
_cell.length_c   1.000
_cell.angle_alpha   90.00
_cell.angle_beta   90.00
_cell.angle_gamma   90.00
#
_symmetry.space_group_name_H-M   'P 1'
#
loop_
_entity.id
_entity.type
_entity.pdbx_description
1 polymer ?
#
loop_
_entity_poly.entity_id
_entity_poly.type
_entity_poly.pdbx_seq_one_letter_code
_entity_poly.pdbx_strand_id
1 'polypeptide(L)'
;MRVIYPVLVEQAVEELAEGEDVTLDYKAQVYQALIKDKIIDEFGLPTEYALKQGYVESITEEPYLEWDEFLDIYPIFKKCEKSEFERIDGFWEVTTDLQKKLMSESYQATLTNIEKAQIQEFLTGRQETI
;
A
#
# COMPACT_ATOMS: atom_id res chain seq x y z
N MET A 1 7.19 19.71 -8.03
CA MET A 1 6.22 19.19 -7.04
C MET A 1 5.94 17.75 -7.41
N ARG A 2 6.26 16.77 -6.55
CA ARG A 2 5.81 15.38 -6.75
C ARG A 2 4.47 15.25 -6.05
N VAL A 3 3.41 15.04 -6.82
CA VAL A 3 2.09 14.71 -6.28
C VAL A 3 2.13 13.21 -5.97
N ILE A 4 1.91 12.85 -4.70
CA ILE A 4 1.82 11.46 -4.25
C ILE A 4 0.33 11.14 -4.21
N TYR A 5 -0.10 10.19 -5.03
CA TYR A 5 -1.48 9.72 -5.05
C TYR A 5 -1.68 8.56 -4.06
N PRO A 6 -2.90 8.38 -3.52
CA PRO A 6 -3.25 7.24 -2.68
C PRO A 6 -3.01 5.89 -3.39
N VAL A 7 -2.71 4.83 -2.62
CA VAL A 7 -2.41 3.48 -3.12
C VAL A 7 -3.49 2.99 -4.09
N LEU A 8 -4.77 3.15 -3.72
CA LEU A 8 -5.91 2.72 -4.53
C LEU A 8 -5.96 3.40 -5.91
N VAL A 9 -5.47 4.64 -6.01
CA VAL A 9 -5.35 5.34 -7.29
C VAL A 9 -4.24 4.75 -8.13
N GLU A 10 -3.08 4.49 -7.54
CA GLU A 10 -1.95 3.89 -8.25
C GLU A 10 -2.29 2.47 -8.74
N GLN A 11 -3.01 1.68 -7.93
CA GLN A 11 -3.51 0.37 -8.32
C GLN A 11 -4.52 0.45 -9.47
N ALA A 12 -5.52 1.34 -9.37
CA ALA A 12 -6.49 1.52 -10.44
C ALA A 12 -5.83 2.00 -11.74
N VAL A 13 -4.84 2.88 -11.63
CA VAL A 13 -4.05 3.36 -12.78
C VAL A 13 -3.26 2.23 -13.43
N GLU A 14 -2.61 1.36 -12.65
CA GLU A 14 -1.85 0.23 -13.19
C GLU A 14 -2.76 -0.76 -13.94
N GLU A 15 -3.92 -1.07 -13.38
CA GLU A 15 -4.93 -1.93 -14.02
C GLU A 15 -5.53 -1.29 -15.28
N LEU A 16 -5.82 0.01 -15.25
CA LEU A 16 -6.46 0.72 -16.36
C LEU A 16 -5.50 1.12 -17.49
N ALA A 17 -4.21 1.30 -17.19
CA ALA A 17 -3.24 1.76 -18.17
C ALA A 17 -2.80 0.66 -19.14
N GLU A 18 -3.08 -0.63 -18.86
CA GLU A 18 -2.71 -1.79 -19.70
C GLU A 18 -1.25 -1.77 -20.21
N GLY A 19 -0.33 -1.16 -19.46
CA GLY A 19 1.09 -1.00 -19.82
C GLY A 19 1.47 0.24 -20.65
N GLU A 20 0.56 1.20 -20.82
CA GLU A 20 0.84 2.51 -21.43
C GLU A 20 1.55 3.48 -20.47
N ASP A 21 2.24 4.49 -21.03
CA ASP A 21 2.96 5.49 -20.25
C ASP A 21 1.97 6.43 -19.53
N VAL A 22 1.88 6.27 -18.21
CA VAL A 22 0.92 6.99 -17.38
C VAL A 22 1.38 8.43 -17.14
N THR A 23 0.60 9.37 -17.64
CA THR A 23 0.82 10.80 -17.37
C THR A 23 0.22 11.24 -16.03
N LEU A 24 0.73 12.35 -15.50
CA LEU A 24 0.26 12.94 -14.24
C LEU A 24 -1.21 13.40 -14.33
N ASP A 25 -1.63 13.86 -15.51
CA ASP A 25 -3.02 14.24 -15.78
C ASP A 25 -3.95 13.02 -15.77
N TYR A 26 -3.49 11.88 -16.32
CA TYR A 26 -4.22 10.62 -16.27
C TYR A 26 -4.45 10.15 -14.83
N LYS A 27 -3.43 10.22 -13.97
CA LYS A 27 -3.58 9.91 -12.54
C LYS A 27 -4.59 10.81 -11.84
N ALA A 28 -4.59 12.11 -12.17
CA ALA A 28 -5.57 13.05 -11.64
C ALA A 28 -7.00 12.70 -12.09
N GLN A 29 -7.17 12.28 -13.35
CA GLN A 29 -8.45 11.83 -13.88
C GLN A 29 -8.95 10.55 -13.18
N VAL A 30 -8.07 9.56 -12.98
CA VAL A 30 -8.42 8.33 -12.27
C VAL A 30 -8.79 8.65 -10.82
N TYR A 31 -8.03 9.50 -10.13
CA TYR A 31 -8.38 9.93 -8.77
C TYR A 31 -9.78 10.55 -8.68
N GLN A 32 -10.09 11.48 -9.59
CA GLN A 32 -11.41 12.11 -9.66
C GLN A 32 -12.52 11.11 -10.00
N ALA A 33 -12.25 10.14 -10.86
CA ALA A 33 -13.20 9.09 -11.20
C ALA A 33 -13.51 8.20 -9.98
N LEU A 34 -12.48 7.77 -9.24
CA LEU A 34 -12.66 6.95 -8.04
C LEU A 34 -13.45 7.68 -6.93
N ILE A 35 -13.23 8.98 -6.76
CA ILE A 35 -14.05 9.79 -5.83
C ILE A 35 -15.49 9.88 -6.31
N LYS A 36 -15.69 10.17 -7.60
CA LYS A 36 -17.02 10.32 -8.20
C LYS A 36 -17.83 9.03 -8.13
N ASP A 37 -17.18 7.89 -8.33
CA ASP A 37 -17.79 6.56 -8.27
C ASP A 37 -17.93 6.04 -6.83
N LYS A 38 -17.55 6.87 -5.84
CA LYS A 38 -17.56 6.55 -4.41
C LYS A 38 -16.75 5.31 -4.10
N ILE A 39 -15.70 5.04 -4.87
CA ILE A 39 -14.77 3.96 -4.59
C ILE A 39 -13.83 4.41 -3.46
N ILE A 40 -13.34 5.65 -3.55
CA ILE A 40 -12.54 6.30 -2.50
C ILE A 40 -13.18 7.63 -2.06
N ASP A 41 -12.77 8.12 -0.91
CA ASP A 41 -13.12 9.46 -0.42
C ASP A 41 -12.10 10.53 -0.87
N GLU A 42 -12.32 11.78 -0.45
CA GLU A 42 -11.43 12.92 -0.76
C GLU A 42 -10.03 12.83 -0.12
N PHE A 43 -9.82 11.87 0.79
CA PHE A 43 -8.54 11.55 1.41
C PHE A 43 -7.88 10.34 0.74
N GLY A 44 -8.56 9.68 -0.20
CA GLY A 44 -8.05 8.50 -0.90
C GLY A 44 -8.30 7.18 -0.18
N LEU A 45 -9.13 7.17 0.86
CA LEU A 45 -9.50 5.97 1.61
C LEU A 45 -10.70 5.29 0.96
N PRO A 46 -10.81 3.96 0.99
CA PRO A 46 -11.95 3.26 0.43
C PRO A 46 -13.24 3.63 1.18
N THR A 47 -14.32 3.85 0.46
CA THR A 47 -15.62 4.13 1.10
C THR A 47 -16.29 2.84 1.55
N GLU A 48 -17.18 2.91 2.54
CA GLU A 48 -18.04 1.78 2.92
C GLU A 48 -18.82 1.17 1.76
N TYR A 49 -19.16 1.98 0.74
CA TYR A 49 -19.86 1.49 -0.45
C TYR A 49 -18.95 0.57 -1.26
N ALA A 50 -17.69 0.97 -1.47
CA ALA A 50 -16.70 0.19 -2.19
C ALA A 50 -16.43 -1.16 -1.51
N LEU A 51 -16.34 -1.14 -0.18
CA LEU A 51 -16.15 -2.33 0.65
C LEU A 51 -17.34 -3.29 0.55
N LYS A 52 -18.57 -2.78 0.67
CA LYS A 52 -19.79 -3.60 0.59
C LYS A 52 -20.03 -4.19 -0.80
N GLN A 53 -19.58 -3.52 -1.84
CA GLN A 53 -19.70 -4.01 -3.23
C GLN A 53 -18.52 -4.93 -3.62
N GLY A 54 -17.49 -5.07 -2.78
CA GLY A 54 -16.29 -5.82 -3.09
C GLY A 54 -15.43 -5.17 -4.19
N TYR A 55 -15.57 -3.86 -4.41
CA TYR A 55 -14.73 -3.10 -5.35
C TYR A 55 -13.34 -2.83 -4.78
N VAL A 56 -13.26 -2.74 -3.44
CA VAL A 56 -12.00 -2.64 -2.71
C VAL A 56 -12.11 -3.60 -1.54
N GLU A 57 -11.09 -4.41 -1.33
CA GLU A 57 -10.94 -5.18 -0.10
C GLU A 57 -10.29 -4.26 0.94
N SER A 58 -10.98 -4.03 2.07
CA SER A 58 -10.35 -3.40 3.23
C SER A 58 -9.40 -4.43 3.81
N ILE A 59 -8.15 -4.39 3.39
CA ILE A 59 -7.14 -5.25 3.97
C ILE A 59 -6.79 -4.68 5.35
N THR A 60 -7.50 -5.14 6.36
CA THR A 60 -7.19 -4.86 7.76
C THR A 60 -6.28 -5.98 8.23
N GLU A 61 -5.04 -5.67 8.60
CA GLU A 61 -4.16 -6.68 9.19
C GLU A 61 -4.81 -7.22 10.46
N GLU A 62 -5.15 -8.50 10.46
CA GLU A 62 -5.67 -9.18 11.64
C GLU A 62 -4.50 -9.61 12.55
N PRO A 63 -4.68 -9.63 13.88
CA PRO A 63 -3.67 -10.19 14.76
C PRO A 63 -3.57 -11.70 14.51
N TYR A 64 -2.34 -12.20 14.59
CA TYR A 64 -1.97 -13.61 14.45
C TYR A 64 -2.08 -14.20 13.03
N LEU A 65 -2.05 -13.37 11.98
CA LEU A 65 -1.92 -13.86 10.60
C LEU A 65 -0.71 -14.77 10.41
N GLU A 66 -0.88 -15.81 9.60
CA GLU A 66 0.22 -16.62 9.11
C GLU A 66 1.08 -15.82 8.12
N TRP A 67 2.28 -16.32 7.82
CA TRP A 67 3.23 -15.59 6.98
C TRP A 67 2.72 -15.36 5.56
N ASP A 68 2.12 -16.37 4.93
CA ASP A 68 1.52 -16.23 3.60
C ASP A 68 0.37 -15.21 3.59
N GLU A 69 -0.48 -15.20 4.63
CA GLU A 69 -1.59 -14.24 4.74
C GLU A 69 -1.07 -12.81 4.90
N PHE A 70 -0.03 -12.60 5.73
CA PHE A 70 0.66 -11.31 5.83
C PHE A 70 1.22 -10.84 4.49
N LEU A 71 1.78 -11.75 3.69
CA LEU A 71 2.32 -11.44 2.37
C LEU A 71 1.24 -11.17 1.31
N ASP A 72 0.01 -11.65 1.50
CA ASP A 72 -1.13 -11.26 0.66
C ASP A 72 -1.54 -9.80 0.94
N ILE A 73 -1.44 -9.34 2.19
CA ILE A 73 -1.66 -7.94 2.57
C ILE A 73 -0.53 -7.05 2.05
N TYR A 74 0.72 -7.46 2.26
CA TYR A 74 1.91 -6.68 1.91
C TYR A 74 2.83 -7.45 0.95
N PRO A 75 2.45 -7.55 -0.34
CA PRO A 75 3.19 -8.33 -1.33
C PRO A 75 4.61 -7.82 -1.58
N ILE A 76 4.92 -6.56 -1.25
CA ILE A 76 6.30 -6.03 -1.25
C ILE A 76 7.25 -6.89 -0.40
N PHE A 77 6.77 -7.48 0.69
CA PHE A 77 7.60 -8.31 1.57
C PHE A 77 7.80 -9.74 1.04
N LYS A 78 7.19 -10.14 -0.09
CA LYS A 78 7.45 -11.45 -0.73
C LYS A 78 8.92 -11.60 -1.16
N LYS A 79 9.64 -10.49 -1.32
CA LYS A 79 11.07 -10.44 -1.66
C LYS A 79 11.98 -10.43 -0.43
N CYS A 80 11.42 -10.31 0.77
CA CYS A 80 12.17 -10.26 2.04
C CYS A 80 12.19 -11.64 2.70
N GLU A 81 13.19 -11.87 3.57
CA GLU A 81 13.25 -13.11 4.33
C GLU A 81 12.41 -13.00 5.61
N LYS A 82 11.64 -14.05 5.94
CA LYS A 82 10.85 -14.12 7.18
C LYS A 82 11.68 -13.87 8.45
N SER A 83 12.97 -14.21 8.42
CA SER A 83 13.92 -13.99 9.51
C SER A 83 14.20 -12.50 9.80
N GLU A 84 13.86 -11.59 8.88
CA GLU A 84 13.96 -10.14 9.06
C GLU A 84 12.73 -9.54 9.76
N PHE A 85 11.76 -10.39 10.15
CA PHE A 85 10.51 -10.03 10.80
C PHE A 85 10.38 -10.70 12.18
N GLU A 86 9.65 -10.04 13.05
CA GLU A 86 9.32 -10.49 14.40
C GLU A 86 7.82 -10.34 14.66
N ARG A 87 7.25 -11.16 15.55
CA ARG A 87 5.85 -11.01 15.96
C ARG A 87 5.77 -10.20 17.23
N ILE A 88 5.05 -9.07 17.21
CA ILE A 88 4.79 -8.22 18.37
C ILE A 88 3.27 -8.05 18.49
N ASP A 89 2.72 -8.37 19.66
CA ASP A 89 1.27 -8.33 19.95
C ASP A 89 0.38 -9.05 18.90
N GLY A 90 0.91 -10.10 18.27
CA GLY A 90 0.23 -10.89 17.25
C GLY A 90 0.45 -10.40 15.81
N PHE A 91 1.01 -9.22 15.61
CA PHE A 91 1.25 -8.65 14.29
C PHE A 91 2.68 -8.90 13.80
N TRP A 92 2.88 -8.92 12.48
CA TRP A 92 4.22 -9.03 11.90
C TRP A 92 4.87 -7.65 11.84
N GLU A 93 6.01 -7.52 12.52
CA GLU A 93 6.82 -6.31 12.59
C GLU A 93 8.15 -6.53 11.88
N VAL A 94 8.68 -5.47 11.26
CA VAL A 94 10.02 -5.49 10.69
C VAL A 94 11.06 -5.21 11.76
N THR A 95 12.19 -5.91 11.70
CA THR A 95 13.35 -5.56 12.55
C THR A 95 13.84 -4.15 12.27
N THR A 96 14.47 -3.50 13.25
CA THR A 96 15.02 -2.14 13.10
C THR A 96 16.02 -2.00 11.93
N ASP A 97 16.80 -3.05 11.65
CA ASP A 97 17.73 -3.08 10.50
C ASP A 97 16.98 -3.10 9.16
N LEU A 98 15.94 -3.94 9.04
CA LEU A 98 15.10 -3.97 7.85
C LEU A 98 14.35 -2.64 7.69
N GLN A 99 13.81 -2.05 8.76
CA GLN A 99 13.15 -0.75 8.70
C GLN A 99 14.07 0.35 8.13
N LYS A 100 15.32 0.41 8.59
CA LYS A 100 16.31 1.37 8.06
C LYS A 100 16.63 1.11 6.60
N LYS A 101 16.73 -0.15 6.18
CA LYS A 101 16.93 -0.55 4.79
C LYS A 101 15.74 -0.13 3.92
N LEU A 102 14.51 -0.40 4.35
CA LEU A 102 13.28 0.02 3.67
C LEU A 102 13.22 1.53 3.47
N MET A 103 13.66 2.32 4.46
CA MET A 103 13.70 3.79 4.38
C MET A 103 14.92 4.36 3.65
N SER A 104 15.90 3.53 3.28
CA SER A 104 17.14 4.02 2.64
C SER A 104 16.91 4.48 1.21
N GLU A 105 17.58 5.57 0.80
CA GLU A 105 17.44 6.12 -0.56
C GLU A 105 17.83 5.11 -1.64
N SER A 106 18.83 4.26 -1.39
CA SER A 106 19.28 3.24 -2.34
C SER A 106 18.23 2.15 -2.56
N TYR A 107 17.55 1.72 -1.50
CA TYR A 107 16.48 0.72 -1.62
C TYR A 107 15.24 1.35 -2.26
N GLN A 108 14.81 2.53 -1.78
CA GLN A 108 13.71 3.29 -2.34
C GLN A 108 13.90 3.58 -3.84
N ALA A 109 15.12 3.82 -4.32
CA ALA A 109 15.37 4.01 -5.75
C ALA A 109 15.04 2.78 -6.61
N THR A 110 15.05 1.58 -6.04
CA THR A 110 14.74 0.33 -6.76
C THR A 110 13.27 -0.06 -6.76
N LEU A 111 12.44 0.64 -5.99
CA LEU A 111 11.03 0.32 -5.80
C LEU A 111 10.12 1.12 -6.75
N THR A 112 9.07 0.46 -7.22
CA THR A 112 7.94 1.09 -7.89
C THR A 112 7.16 1.99 -6.92
N ASN A 113 6.32 2.88 -7.45
CA ASN A 113 5.52 3.76 -6.59
C ASN A 113 4.53 2.97 -5.71
N ILE A 114 4.01 1.84 -6.20
CA ILE A 114 3.13 0.94 -5.45
C ILE A 114 3.88 0.32 -4.27
N GLU A 115 5.07 -0.24 -4.52
CA GLU A 115 5.90 -0.84 -3.47
C GLU A 115 6.29 0.19 -2.39
N LYS A 116 6.57 1.43 -2.78
CA LYS A 116 6.85 2.53 -1.84
C LYS A 116 5.64 2.87 -0.99
N ALA A 117 4.46 2.94 -1.61
CA ALA A 117 3.24 3.27 -0.92
C ALA A 117 2.83 2.17 0.07
N GLN A 118 3.03 0.88 -0.27
CA GLN A 118 2.84 -0.23 0.66
C GLN A 118 3.78 -0.18 1.86
N ILE A 119 5.07 0.11 1.66
CA ILE A 119 6.03 0.30 2.76
C ILE A 119 5.60 1.48 3.65
N GLN A 120 5.19 2.59 3.03
CA GLN A 120 4.76 3.76 3.78
C GLN A 120 3.50 3.46 4.60
N GLU A 121 2.50 2.81 4.01
CA GLU A 121 1.26 2.42 4.69
C GLU A 121 1.55 1.50 5.89
N PHE A 122 2.36 0.46 5.67
CA PHE A 122 2.82 -0.43 6.73
C PHE A 122 3.50 0.36 7.87
N LEU A 123 4.47 1.22 7.55
CA LEU A 123 5.23 1.97 8.56
C LEU A 123 4.44 3.11 9.24
N THR A 124 3.43 3.66 8.58
CA THR A 124 2.53 4.67 9.17
C THR A 124 1.56 4.01 10.15
N GLY A 125 0.99 2.85 9.81
CA GLY A 125 0.10 2.10 10.72
C GLY A 125 0.75 1.69 12.04
N ARG A 126 2.10 1.57 12.08
CA ARG A 126 2.86 1.26 13.30
C ARG A 126 3.27 2.49 14.13
N GLN A 127 3.15 3.70 13.59
CA GLN A 127 3.47 4.94 14.31
C GLN A 127 2.33 5.42 15.22
N GLU A 128 1.09 4.96 15.01
CA GLU A 128 -0.06 5.33 15.85
C GLU A 128 -0.13 4.55 17.19
N THR A 129 0.80 3.62 17.43
CA THR A 129 0.87 2.76 18.63
C THR A 129 1.94 3.18 19.66
N ILE A 130 2.41 4.44 19.64
CA ILE A 130 3.35 4.98 20.65
C ILE A 130 2.70 6.08 21.50
#